data_AF-G3HH97-F1
#
_entry.id   AF-G3HH97-F1
#
_cell.length_a   1.000
_cell.length_b   1.000
_cell.length_c   1.000
_cell.angle_alpha   90.00
_cell.angle_beta   90.00
_cell.angle_gamma   90.00
#
_symmetry.space_group_name_H-M   'P 1'
#
loop_
_entity.id
_entity.type
_entity.pdbx_description
1 polymer ?
#
loop_
_entity_poly.entity_id
_entity_poly.type
_entity_poly.pdbx_seq_one_letter_code
_entity_poly.pdbx_strand_id
1 'polypeptide(L)'
;MGFMKVVNNKVYFKRYQVRFRKQRECKTDCYARKRLVIQDKNKYNTPKYRMIVCVTNRDIICQIAYARIEGDMIVCAAYAHELPKYGVKVGLTNYAAAYCTGLLLARRLLNRFVMDKICEGQVEVTGDKYNVESIDGQPGVFTCYLDADLDRTTTGNKVFGALKGAVDGGLSIPHSTK
;
A
#
# COMPACT_ATOMS: atom_id res chain seq x y z
N MET A 1 -41.04 26.57 -19.23
CA MET A 1 -41.08 25.31 -18.45
C MET A 1 -40.98 24.17 -19.45
N GLY A 2 -39.90 23.38 -19.44
CA GLY A 2 -39.70 22.34 -20.45
C GLY A 2 -40.70 21.19 -20.27
N PHE A 3 -41.28 20.68 -21.36
CA PHE A 3 -42.23 19.56 -21.40
C PHE A 3 -41.58 18.18 -21.09
N MET A 4 -40.42 18.16 -20.44
CA MET A 4 -39.66 16.94 -20.19
C MET A 4 -40.07 16.33 -18.85
N LYS A 5 -40.35 15.02 -18.83
CA LYS A 5 -40.71 14.28 -17.61
C LYS A 5 -39.57 14.38 -16.59
N VAL A 6 -39.88 14.85 -15.38
CA VAL A 6 -38.92 14.92 -14.28
C VAL A 6 -38.64 13.51 -13.75
N VAL A 7 -37.42 13.01 -13.98
CA VAL A 7 -36.98 11.67 -13.53
C VAL A 7 -36.60 11.67 -12.05
N ASN A 8 -35.87 12.69 -11.59
CA ASN A 8 -35.44 12.83 -10.19
C ASN A 8 -36.54 13.48 -9.33
N ASN A 9 -37.64 12.76 -9.16
CA ASN A 9 -38.80 13.21 -8.38
C ASN A 9 -38.70 12.77 -6.89
N LYS A 10 -39.68 13.17 -6.07
CA LYS A 10 -39.75 12.79 -4.64
C LYS A 10 -39.77 11.27 -4.43
N VAL A 11 -40.35 10.51 -5.36
CA VAL A 11 -40.44 9.04 -5.28
C VAL A 11 -39.07 8.39 -5.52
N TYR A 12 -38.27 8.93 -6.44
CA TYR A 12 -36.90 8.50 -6.70
C TYR A 12 -36.05 8.56 -5.43
N PHE A 13 -36.01 9.72 -4.76
CA PHE A 13 -35.20 9.89 -3.54
C PHE A 13 -35.65 9.01 -2.37
N LYS A 14 -36.95 8.69 -2.28
CA LYS A 14 -37.47 7.74 -1.27
C LYS A 14 -36.96 6.31 -1.45
N ARG A 15 -36.57 5.91 -2.67
CA ARG A 15 -36.11 4.54 -3.00
C ARG A 15 -34.62 4.47 -3.34
N TYR A 16 -33.93 5.61 -3.36
CA TYR A 16 -32.54 5.67 -3.78
C TYR A 16 -31.64 5.03 -2.71
N GLN A 17 -31.06 3.89 -3.03
CA GLN A 17 -30.07 3.25 -2.17
C GLN A 17 -28.69 3.89 -2.42
N VAL A 18 -28.19 4.58 -1.40
CA VAL A 18 -26.84 5.17 -1.45
C VAL A 18 -25.78 4.07 -1.42
N ARG A 19 -24.76 4.21 -2.28
CA ARG A 19 -23.55 3.38 -2.20
C ARG A 19 -22.74 3.70 -0.94
N PHE A 20 -21.81 2.83 -0.56
CA PHE A 20 -20.92 3.07 0.57
C PHE A 20 -20.19 4.41 0.44
N ARG A 21 -19.95 5.09 1.57
CA ARG A 21 -19.37 6.44 1.62
C ARG A 21 -18.08 6.56 0.79
N LYS A 22 -17.08 5.70 1.02
CA LYS A 22 -15.79 5.76 0.29
C LYS A 22 -15.91 5.44 -1.19
N GLN A 23 -16.94 4.68 -1.60
CA GLN A 23 -17.21 4.41 -3.00
C GLN A 23 -17.85 5.61 -3.69
N ARG A 24 -18.72 6.35 -2.99
CA ARG A 24 -19.27 7.63 -3.49
C ARG A 24 -18.20 8.71 -3.61
N GLU A 25 -17.21 8.69 -2.73
CA GLU A 25 -16.04 9.57 -2.79
C GLU A 25 -14.95 9.09 -3.78
N CYS A 26 -15.14 7.94 -4.43
CA CYS A 26 -14.14 7.35 -5.34
C CYS A 26 -12.76 7.20 -4.70
N LYS A 27 -12.69 6.74 -3.45
CA LYS A 27 -11.42 6.55 -2.69
C LYS A 27 -11.10 5.10 -2.38
N THR A 28 -11.98 4.16 -2.73
CA THR A 28 -11.78 2.75 -2.39
C THR A 28 -12.58 1.88 -3.34
N ASP A 29 -11.91 0.88 -3.93
CA ASP A 29 -12.58 -0.25 -4.54
C ASP A 29 -12.90 -1.29 -3.45
N CYS A 30 -14.18 -1.40 -3.08
CA CYS A 30 -14.64 -2.36 -2.09
C CYS A 30 -14.44 -3.82 -2.53
N TYR A 31 -14.40 -4.09 -3.85
CA TYR A 31 -14.23 -5.44 -4.37
C TYR A 31 -12.79 -5.93 -4.23
N ALA A 32 -11.82 -5.11 -4.64
CA ALA A 32 -10.40 -5.35 -4.41
C ALA A 32 -10.08 -5.44 -2.91
N ARG A 33 -10.57 -4.46 -2.12
CA ARG A 33 -10.37 -4.42 -0.67
C ARG A 33 -10.87 -5.68 0.04
N LYS A 34 -12.03 -6.21 -0.33
CA LYS A 34 -12.59 -7.44 0.26
C LYS A 34 -11.59 -8.61 0.16
N ARG A 35 -10.94 -8.77 -0.98
CA ARG A 35 -9.99 -9.87 -1.24
C ARG A 35 -8.63 -9.66 -0.58
N LEU A 36 -8.18 -8.42 -0.51
CA LEU A 36 -6.94 -8.06 0.17
C LEU A 36 -7.04 -8.25 1.68
N VAL A 37 -8.16 -7.83 2.29
CA VAL A 37 -8.32 -7.77 3.75
C VAL A 37 -8.71 -9.09 4.39
N ILE A 38 -9.56 -9.89 3.73
CA ILE A 38 -10.06 -11.13 4.32
C ILE A 38 -8.89 -12.09 4.58
N GLN A 39 -8.83 -12.57 5.83
CA GLN A 39 -7.89 -13.57 6.31
C GLN A 39 -8.61 -14.92 6.43
N ASP A 40 -7.85 -16.01 6.31
CA ASP A 40 -8.37 -17.35 6.56
C ASP A 40 -8.83 -17.49 8.02
N LYS A 41 -10.02 -18.06 8.23
CA LYS A 41 -10.63 -18.15 9.56
C LYS A 41 -9.84 -19.04 10.53
N ASN A 42 -9.06 -19.99 10.01
CA ASN A 42 -8.18 -20.84 10.82
C ASN A 42 -6.98 -20.09 11.43
N LYS A 43 -6.67 -18.88 10.94
CA LYS A 43 -5.62 -18.01 11.48
C LYS A 43 -6.13 -17.08 12.58
N TYR A 44 -7.41 -17.15 12.93
CA TYR A 44 -8.07 -16.41 14.02
C TYR A 44 -7.70 -14.92 14.04
N ASN A 45 -6.90 -14.48 15.01
CA ASN A 45 -6.55 -13.09 15.23
C ASN A 45 -5.25 -12.65 14.52
N THR A 46 -4.68 -13.51 13.65
CA THR A 46 -3.44 -13.19 12.93
C THR A 46 -3.70 -12.07 11.92
N PRO A 47 -3.06 -10.90 12.06
CA PRO A 47 -3.28 -9.77 11.17
C PRO A 47 -2.76 -10.07 9.77
N LYS A 48 -3.55 -9.67 8.76
CA LYS A 48 -3.12 -9.68 7.35
C LYS A 48 -2.59 -8.30 6.98
N TYR A 49 -1.28 -8.16 6.85
CA TYR A 49 -0.63 -6.89 6.56
C TYR A 49 -0.68 -6.56 5.07
N ARG A 50 -0.95 -5.30 4.77
CA ARG A 50 -0.91 -4.76 3.42
C ARG A 50 -0.12 -3.46 3.37
N MET A 51 0.68 -3.31 2.33
CA MET A 51 1.40 -2.11 1.98
C MET A 51 0.53 -1.28 1.05
N ILE A 52 -0.03 -0.19 1.58
CA ILE A 52 -0.81 0.78 0.82
C ILE A 52 0.16 1.78 0.20
N VAL A 53 0.07 1.94 -1.12
CA VAL A 53 0.83 2.95 -1.86
C VAL A 53 -0.16 3.89 -2.52
N CYS A 54 -0.10 5.17 -2.15
CA CYS A 54 -0.94 6.21 -2.73
C CYS A 54 -0.04 7.31 -3.29
N VAL A 55 -0.15 7.55 -4.60
CA VAL A 55 0.58 8.63 -5.26
C VAL A 55 -0.37 9.83 -5.38
N THR A 56 -0.02 10.92 -4.73
CA THR A 56 -0.72 12.20 -4.88
C THR A 56 0.03 13.09 -5.87
N ASN A 57 -0.54 14.24 -6.21
CA ASN A 57 0.09 15.19 -7.14
C ASN A 57 1.48 15.69 -6.68
N ARG A 58 1.72 15.75 -5.38
CA ARG A 58 2.94 16.36 -4.81
C ARG A 58 3.68 15.48 -3.80
N ASP A 59 3.10 14.35 -3.41
CA ASP A 59 3.66 13.47 -2.38
C ASP A 59 3.37 12.00 -2.70
N ILE A 60 4.20 11.11 -2.17
CA ILE A 60 4.00 9.67 -2.22
C ILE A 60 3.83 9.20 -0.78
N ILE A 61 2.75 8.47 -0.55
CA ILE A 61 2.39 7.95 0.76
C ILE A 61 2.53 6.43 0.70
N CYS A 62 3.40 5.89 1.54
CA CYS A 62 3.50 4.45 1.75
C CYS A 62 3.13 4.14 3.19
N GLN A 63 2.25 3.18 3.41
CA GLN A 63 1.79 2.78 4.74
C GLN A 63 1.67 1.28 4.84
N ILE A 64 1.92 0.73 6.03
CA ILE A 64 1.59 -0.66 6.34
C ILE A 64 0.42 -0.68 7.29
N ALA A 65 -0.65 -1.34 6.87
CA ALA A 65 -1.88 -1.42 7.63
C ALA A 65 -2.38 -2.87 7.71
N TYR A 66 -3.21 -3.14 8.71
CA TYR A 66 -4.02 -4.34 8.78
C TYR A 66 -5.42 -3.96 9.24
N ALA A 67 -6.43 -4.77 8.90
CA ALA A 67 -7.81 -4.42 9.21
C ALA A 67 -8.23 -4.90 10.61
N ARG A 68 -9.01 -4.07 11.30
CA ARG A 68 -9.86 -4.45 12.43
C ARG A 68 -11.30 -4.02 12.16
N ILE A 69 -12.22 -4.47 13.01
CA ILE A 69 -13.66 -4.15 12.90
C ILE A 69 -13.90 -2.64 13.05
N GLU A 70 -13.19 -1.99 13.97
CA GLU A 70 -13.28 -0.54 14.22
C GLU A 70 -12.70 0.30 13.06
N GLY A 71 -11.72 -0.25 12.35
CA GLY A 71 -10.99 0.45 11.30
C GLY A 71 -9.66 -0.21 10.97
N ASP A 72 -8.96 0.31 9.97
CA ASP A 72 -7.60 -0.13 9.67
C ASP A 72 -6.63 0.45 10.68
N MET A 73 -5.76 -0.39 11.22
CA MET A 73 -4.68 0.01 12.11
C MET A 73 -3.39 0.18 11.30
N ILE A 74 -2.81 1.39 11.35
CA ILE A 74 -1.54 1.71 10.69
C ILE A 74 -0.39 1.33 11.61
N VAL A 75 0.52 0.48 11.12
CA VAL A 75 1.72 0.04 11.83
C VAL A 75 2.89 0.99 11.58
N CYS A 76 3.09 1.39 10.32
CA CYS A 76 4.16 2.29 9.93
C CYS A 76 3.73 3.13 8.74
N ALA A 77 4.30 4.33 8.62
CA ALA A 77 4.07 5.25 7.52
C ALA A 77 5.37 5.91 7.08
N ALA A 78 5.44 6.21 5.80
CA ALA A 78 6.53 6.91 5.13
C ALA A 78 5.94 7.88 4.11
N TYR A 79 6.58 9.03 3.98
CA TYR A 79 6.14 10.08 3.08
C TYR A 79 7.30 10.62 2.26
N ALA A 80 7.05 11.03 1.01
CA ALA A 80 8.10 11.57 0.16
C ALA A 80 8.58 12.94 0.64
N HIS A 81 7.74 13.74 1.31
CA HIS A 81 8.15 15.00 1.92
C HIS A 81 9.18 14.85 3.07
N GLU A 82 9.45 13.63 3.54
CA GLU A 82 10.52 13.35 4.51
C GLU A 82 11.87 13.08 3.84
N LEU A 83 11.88 12.74 2.54
CA LEU A 83 13.09 12.45 1.76
C LEU A 83 14.13 13.58 1.71
N PRO A 84 13.76 14.88 1.78
CA PRO A 84 14.74 15.96 1.88
C PRO A 84 15.70 15.82 3.06
N LYS A 85 15.31 15.15 4.15
CA LYS A 85 16.19 14.86 5.30
C LYS A 85 17.33 13.90 4.94
N TYR A 86 17.15 13.10 3.90
CA TYR A 86 18.07 12.07 3.43
C TYR A 86 18.80 12.48 2.13
N GLY A 87 18.70 13.75 1.72
CA GLY A 87 19.43 14.31 0.58
C GLY A 87 18.60 14.52 -0.70
N VAL A 88 17.40 13.96 -0.81
CA VAL A 88 16.53 14.14 -1.99
C VAL A 88 15.65 15.38 -1.81
N LYS A 89 16.15 16.53 -2.25
CA LYS A 89 15.49 17.84 -2.03
C LYS A 89 14.32 18.15 -2.97
N VAL A 90 14.35 17.61 -4.19
CA VAL A 90 13.39 17.93 -5.27
C VAL A 90 12.94 16.66 -5.98
N GLY A 91 11.82 16.73 -6.71
CA GLY A 91 11.32 15.60 -7.49
C GLY A 91 10.68 14.48 -6.66
N LEU A 92 9.94 14.83 -5.61
CA LEU A 92 9.39 13.89 -4.61
C LEU A 92 8.30 12.94 -5.12
N THR A 93 7.87 13.08 -6.37
CA THR A 93 6.84 12.23 -6.99
C THR A 93 7.34 11.45 -8.20
N ASN A 94 8.65 11.40 -8.43
CA ASN A 94 9.23 10.57 -9.50
C ASN A 94 9.34 9.09 -9.06
N TYR A 95 9.76 8.22 -9.98
CA TYR A 95 9.92 6.79 -9.69
C TYR A 95 10.99 6.51 -8.61
N ALA A 96 12.08 7.29 -8.63
CA ALA A 96 13.16 7.17 -7.63
C ALA A 96 12.68 7.53 -6.23
N ALA A 97 11.87 8.58 -6.08
CA ALA A 97 11.25 8.96 -4.83
C ALA A 97 10.30 7.88 -4.32
N ALA A 98 9.53 7.25 -5.22
CA ALA A 98 8.68 6.11 -4.87
C ALA A 98 9.52 4.97 -4.26
N TYR A 99 10.60 4.60 -4.94
CA TYR A 99 11.56 3.60 -4.46
C TYR A 99 12.13 3.97 -3.08
N CYS A 100 12.64 5.20 -2.92
CA CYS A 100 13.16 5.67 -1.64
C CYS A 100 12.11 5.65 -0.53
N THR A 101 10.85 6.04 -0.81
CA THR A 101 9.77 5.99 0.19
C THR A 101 9.43 4.57 0.61
N GLY A 102 9.44 3.61 -0.32
CA GLY A 102 9.23 2.19 -0.03
C GLY A 102 10.36 1.61 0.82
N LEU A 103 11.61 1.93 0.47
CA LEU A 103 12.80 1.52 1.23
C LEU A 103 12.78 2.06 2.66
N LEU A 104 12.45 3.35 2.81
CA LEU A 104 12.36 4.01 4.10
C LEU A 104 11.25 3.43 4.98
N LEU A 105 10.10 3.08 4.39
CA LEU A 105 9.03 2.37 5.08
C LEU A 105 9.48 0.98 5.56
N ALA A 106 10.15 0.21 4.70
CA ALA A 106 10.64 -1.12 5.05
C ALA A 106 11.61 -1.07 6.24
N ARG A 107 12.63 -0.19 6.18
CA ARG A 107 13.60 -0.03 7.27
C ARG A 107 12.96 0.46 8.56
N ARG A 108 12.02 1.42 8.51
CA ARG A 108 11.32 1.86 9.71
C ARG A 108 10.48 0.76 10.34
N LEU A 109 9.85 -0.09 9.53
CA LEU A 109 9.07 -1.19 10.05
C LEU A 109 9.96 -2.24 10.70
N LEU A 110 11.04 -2.67 10.02
CA LEU A 110 11.97 -3.66 10.55
C LEU A 110 12.64 -3.16 11.84
N ASN A 111 12.90 -1.85 11.94
CA ASN A 111 13.49 -1.26 13.15
C ASN A 111 12.54 -1.34 14.33
N ARG A 112 11.27 -1.00 14.07
CA ARG A 112 10.20 -1.09 15.07
C ARG A 112 10.01 -2.52 15.60
N PHE A 113 10.26 -3.54 14.77
CA PHE A 113 10.19 -4.94 15.16
C PHE A 113 11.54 -5.54 15.57
N VAL A 114 12.62 -4.75 15.60
CA VAL A 114 13.99 -5.17 15.95
C VAL A 114 14.50 -6.32 15.06
N MET A 115 14.11 -6.30 13.77
CA MET A 115 14.52 -7.29 12.75
C MET A 115 15.48 -6.71 11.71
N ASP A 116 15.94 -5.47 11.89
CA ASP A 116 16.81 -4.76 10.94
C ASP A 116 18.09 -5.52 10.57
N LYS A 117 18.75 -6.12 11.57
CA LYS A 117 20.02 -6.83 11.39
C LYS A 117 19.85 -8.21 10.75
N ILE A 118 18.64 -8.76 10.82
CA ILE A 118 18.31 -10.09 10.30
C ILE A 118 17.96 -9.97 8.82
N CYS A 119 17.10 -9.00 8.50
CA CYS A 119 16.65 -8.74 7.14
C CYS A 119 17.31 -7.48 6.60
N GLU A 120 18.61 -7.58 6.27
CA GLU A 120 19.35 -6.47 5.67
C GLU A 120 18.92 -6.21 4.22
N GLY A 121 18.25 -7.14 3.53
CA GLY A 121 17.79 -6.91 2.16
C GLY A 121 18.95 -6.81 1.15
N GLN A 122 18.72 -6.14 0.02
CA GLN A 122 19.73 -5.97 -1.03
C GLN A 122 20.42 -4.61 -0.89
N VAL A 123 21.67 -4.61 -0.43
CA VAL A 123 22.47 -3.38 -0.22
C VAL A 123 22.91 -2.75 -1.54
N GLU A 124 23.37 -3.57 -2.48
CA GLU A 124 23.77 -3.12 -3.82
C GLU A 124 22.64 -3.33 -4.81
N VAL A 125 22.02 -2.24 -5.26
CA VAL A 125 20.82 -2.28 -6.11
C VAL A 125 21.21 -2.63 -7.55
N THR A 126 20.91 -3.87 -7.97
CA THR A 126 21.15 -4.33 -9.36
C THR A 126 19.92 -4.15 -10.27
N GLY A 127 18.72 -4.05 -9.68
CA GLY A 127 17.44 -3.99 -10.41
C GLY A 127 16.86 -5.37 -10.75
N ASP A 128 17.57 -6.45 -10.43
CA ASP A 128 17.09 -7.81 -10.64
C ASP A 128 15.97 -8.21 -9.67
N LYS A 129 15.32 -9.33 -9.97
CA LYS A 129 14.33 -9.91 -9.07
C LYS A 129 15.03 -10.34 -7.78
N TYR A 130 14.55 -9.80 -6.66
CA TYR A 130 15.01 -10.14 -5.32
C TYR A 130 13.81 -10.45 -4.46
N ASN A 131 13.90 -11.52 -3.67
CA ASN A 131 12.90 -11.89 -2.67
C ASN A 131 13.66 -12.31 -1.42
N VAL A 132 13.24 -11.80 -0.27
CA VAL A 132 13.86 -12.15 1.01
C VAL A 132 13.28 -13.49 1.47
N GLU A 133 14.16 -14.44 1.71
CA GLU A 133 13.82 -15.74 2.29
C GLU A 133 14.03 -15.71 3.81
N SER A 134 13.27 -16.52 4.54
CA SER A 134 13.42 -16.67 5.98
C SER A 134 14.67 -17.49 6.31
N ILE A 135 15.43 -17.03 7.31
CA ILE A 135 16.60 -17.73 7.83
C ILE A 135 16.14 -18.71 8.91
N ASP A 136 16.57 -19.96 8.82
CA ASP A 136 16.25 -21.00 9.80
C ASP A 136 16.75 -20.61 11.21
N GLY A 137 15.88 -20.74 12.20
CA GLY A 137 16.19 -20.40 13.61
C GLY A 137 16.03 -18.92 13.97
N GLN A 138 15.64 -18.06 13.03
CA GLN A 138 15.33 -16.64 13.28
C GLN A 138 13.84 -16.34 13.04
N PRO A 139 13.32 -15.20 13.55
CA PRO A 139 11.97 -14.77 13.23
C PRO A 139 11.74 -14.68 11.72
N GLY A 140 10.59 -15.20 11.27
CA GLY A 140 10.23 -15.18 9.86
C GLY A 140 10.15 -13.75 9.30
N VAL A 141 10.45 -13.62 8.00
CA VAL A 141 10.43 -12.34 7.29
C VAL A 141 9.04 -11.71 7.36
N PHE A 142 9.00 -10.39 7.54
CA PHE A 142 7.73 -9.66 7.55
C PHE A 142 7.06 -9.76 6.17
N THR A 143 5.91 -10.43 6.12
CA THR A 143 5.13 -10.62 4.90
C THR A 143 4.04 -9.56 4.79
N CYS A 144 3.95 -8.89 3.64
CA CYS A 144 2.84 -7.98 3.37
C CYS A 144 2.41 -8.00 1.89
N TYR A 145 1.16 -7.60 1.63
CA TYR A 145 0.57 -7.60 0.29
C TYR A 145 0.45 -6.19 -0.26
N LEU A 146 0.70 -5.99 -1.55
CA LEU A 146 0.53 -4.69 -2.18
C LEU A 146 -0.95 -4.31 -2.29
N ASP A 147 -1.28 -3.11 -1.85
CA ASP A 147 -2.55 -2.43 -2.05
C ASP A 147 -2.27 -1.20 -2.92
N ALA A 148 -2.54 -1.33 -4.22
CA ALA A 148 -2.35 -0.28 -5.23
C ALA A 148 -3.49 0.77 -5.23
N ASP A 149 -4.37 0.72 -4.24
CA ASP A 149 -5.54 1.59 -4.11
C ASP A 149 -6.43 1.56 -5.38
N LEU A 150 -6.61 2.70 -6.04
CA LEU A 150 -7.38 2.84 -7.29
C LEU A 150 -6.49 3.02 -8.53
N ASP A 151 -5.16 2.94 -8.37
CA ASP A 151 -4.24 3.14 -9.47
C ASP A 151 -4.30 1.97 -10.47
N ARG A 152 -4.19 2.30 -11.76
CA ARG A 152 -4.07 1.27 -12.81
C ARG A 152 -2.71 0.59 -12.72
N THR A 153 -2.71 -0.72 -12.57
CA THR A 153 -1.51 -1.58 -12.55
C THR A 153 -0.95 -1.77 -13.96
N THR A 154 -0.38 -0.70 -14.52
CA THR A 154 0.35 -0.71 -15.79
C THR A 154 1.85 -0.93 -15.56
N THR A 155 2.54 -1.48 -16.56
CA THR A 155 3.98 -1.69 -16.49
C THR A 155 4.72 -0.37 -16.27
N GLY A 156 5.68 -0.35 -15.35
CA GLY A 156 6.42 0.86 -14.99
C GLY A 156 5.68 1.87 -14.10
N ASN A 157 4.51 1.50 -13.53
CA ASN A 157 3.85 2.37 -12.56
C ASN A 157 4.72 2.58 -11.30
N LYS A 158 4.72 3.80 -10.75
CA LYS A 158 5.43 4.21 -9.54
C LYS A 158 5.07 3.38 -8.31
N VAL A 159 3.85 2.83 -8.26
CA VAL A 159 3.41 1.89 -7.22
C VAL A 159 4.39 0.70 -7.14
N PHE A 160 4.87 0.21 -8.28
CA PHE A 160 5.84 -0.89 -8.34
C PHE A 160 7.26 -0.43 -7.99
N GLY A 161 7.58 0.84 -8.20
CA GLY A 161 8.82 1.45 -7.69
C GLY A 161 8.87 1.42 -6.16
N ALA A 162 7.79 1.83 -5.51
CA ALA A 162 7.65 1.73 -4.06
C ALA A 162 7.68 0.27 -3.56
N LEU A 163 7.02 -0.64 -4.28
CA LEU A 163 7.09 -2.08 -3.98
C LEU A 163 8.55 -2.58 -4.04
N LYS A 164 9.28 -2.24 -5.09
CA LYS A 164 10.68 -2.69 -5.26
C LYS A 164 11.57 -2.13 -4.16
N GLY A 165 11.38 -0.87 -3.77
CA GLY A 165 12.10 -0.28 -2.63
C GLY A 165 11.80 -0.99 -1.31
N ALA A 166 10.55 -1.38 -1.08
CA ALA A 166 10.16 -2.12 0.12
C ALA A 166 10.73 -3.55 0.15
N VAL A 167 10.77 -4.22 -1.00
CA VAL A 167 11.36 -5.55 -1.16
C VAL A 167 12.86 -5.51 -0.93
N ASP A 168 13.58 -4.59 -1.58
CA ASP A 168 15.02 -4.42 -1.41
C ASP A 168 15.36 -3.99 0.03
N GLY A 169 14.42 -3.33 0.71
CA GLY A 169 14.53 -2.96 2.11
C GLY A 169 14.34 -4.11 3.11
N GLY A 170 14.02 -5.32 2.66
CA GLY A 170 13.93 -6.50 3.53
C GLY A 170 12.53 -7.05 3.75
N LEU A 171 11.48 -6.49 3.13
CA LEU A 171 10.12 -7.02 3.28
C LEU A 171 9.82 -8.13 2.26
N SER A 172 9.07 -9.14 2.69
CA SER A 172 8.54 -10.16 1.80
C SER A 172 7.21 -9.70 1.20
N ILE A 173 7.25 -9.23 -0.06
CA ILE A 173 6.08 -8.84 -0.83
C ILE A 173 5.99 -9.74 -2.06
N PRO A 174 4.95 -10.59 -2.18
CA PRO A 174 4.83 -11.47 -3.33
C PRO A 174 4.55 -10.66 -4.60
N HIS A 175 5.46 -10.75 -5.58
CA HIS A 175 5.37 -10.02 -6.84
C HIS A 175 5.96 -10.82 -8.02
N SER A 176 5.59 -10.38 -9.23
CA SER A 176 6.17 -10.83 -10.50
C SER A 176 6.97 -9.69 -11.13
N THR A 177 7.89 -10.00 -12.04
CA THR A 177 8.70 -9.00 -12.78
C THR A 177 7.96 -8.38 -13.98
N LYS A 178 6.68 -8.69 -14.15
CA LYS A 178 5.83 -8.18 -15.22
C LYS A 178 5.08 -6.93 -14.78
#